data_AF-A0A2N2V1A9-F1
#
_entry.id   AF-A0A2N2V1A9-F1
#
_cell.length_a   1.000
_cell.length_b   1.000
_cell.length_c   1.000
_cell.angle_alpha   90.00
_cell.angle_beta   90.00
_cell.angle_gamma   90.00
#
_symmetry.space_group_name_H-M   'P 1'
#
loop_
_entity.id
_entity.type
_entity.pdbx_description
1 polymer ?
#
loop_
_entity_poly.entity_id
_entity_poly.type
_entity_poly.pdbx_seq_one_letter_code
_entity_poly.pdbx_strand_id
1 'polypeptide(L)'
;RDGIAKGLFTELPVHFYILMFHLDLHHYVWVHVDDLQPYAYQPELKDKLVLPPEQTDLIDILTAEMDVLMDDIVAGKSGGTTVLCAGPPGVGKTLTAEVYSEIIRRPLYRVHSGQLGLNVAAMETALKEVLTRAQRWGAVMLIDEADVYIKRRDDNITMNAVVGVFLRVLEYFNGLLFLTTNRVDDIDEAIVSRCIALIRFYPPEREDRRKIWGVMAEQFSLDLAPELQERLPDIFPQASGRDIKGLAKLVAKYCSQKQVAPTEEVFRRCSMFRALDQAE
;
A
#
# COMPACT_ATOMS: atom_id res chain seq x y z
N ARG A 1 -1.35 -55.12 19.06
CA ARG A 1 -1.00 -54.18 17.97
C ARG A 1 -0.91 -55.01 16.67
N ASP A 2 -1.91 -55.88 16.42
CA ASP A 2 -1.76 -57.11 15.62
C ASP A 2 -2.82 -57.25 14.51
N GLY A 3 -3.27 -56.12 13.97
CA GLY A 3 -4.31 -56.08 12.93
C GLY A 3 -3.94 -55.30 11.67
N ILE A 4 -2.70 -54.84 11.54
CA ILE A 4 -2.27 -54.06 10.37
C ILE A 4 -1.61 -55.02 9.38
N ALA A 5 -2.26 -55.24 8.23
CA ALA A 5 -1.77 -56.13 7.18
C ALA A 5 -0.39 -55.68 6.67
N LYS A 6 0.53 -56.64 6.47
CA LYS A 6 1.83 -56.38 5.82
C LYS A 6 1.55 -55.84 4.41
N GLY A 7 1.88 -54.58 4.18
CA GLY A 7 1.64 -53.89 2.91
C GLY A 7 0.57 -52.80 2.95
N LEU A 8 -0.13 -52.58 4.08
CA LEU A 8 -1.18 -51.54 4.18
C LEU A 8 -0.67 -50.10 3.93
N PHE A 9 0.65 -49.88 4.09
CA PHE A 9 1.31 -48.60 3.86
C PHE A 9 2.41 -48.74 2.78
N THR A 10 2.15 -49.44 1.69
CA THR A 10 3.12 -49.56 0.56
C THR A 10 3.19 -48.32 -0.32
N GLU A 11 2.21 -47.41 -0.21
CA GLU A 11 2.16 -46.16 -0.95
C GLU A 11 2.01 -45.00 0.04
N LEU A 12 2.90 -44.01 -0.05
CA LEU A 12 2.75 -42.75 0.68
C LEU A 12 1.51 -42.04 0.12
N PRO A 13 0.54 -41.62 0.95
CA PRO A 13 -0.59 -40.84 0.48
C PRO A 13 -0.05 -39.53 -0.11
N VAL A 14 -0.33 -39.30 -1.40
CA VAL A 14 0.01 -38.04 -2.05
C VAL A 14 -0.99 -36.99 -1.58
N HIS A 15 -0.52 -36.02 -0.78
CA HIS A 15 -1.34 -34.91 -0.33
C HIS A 15 -1.14 -33.71 -1.26
N PHE A 16 -2.18 -33.39 -2.03
CA PHE A 16 -2.15 -32.31 -3.01
C PHE A 16 -2.50 -30.94 -2.41
N TYR A 17 -2.81 -30.86 -1.12
CA TYR A 17 -3.08 -29.57 -0.46
C TYR A 17 -1.86 -29.11 0.32
N ILE A 18 -1.52 -27.83 0.15
CA ILE A 18 -0.47 -27.15 0.91
C ILE A 18 -1.14 -26.10 1.77
N LEU A 19 -0.74 -26.05 3.05
CA LEU A 19 -1.16 -24.99 3.96
C LEU A 19 -0.37 -23.72 3.63
N MET A 20 -1.05 -22.70 3.10
CA MET A 20 -0.45 -21.45 2.69
C MET A 20 -1.02 -20.29 3.49
N PHE A 21 -0.22 -19.26 3.74
CA PHE A 21 -0.70 -18.04 4.40
C PHE A 21 -1.18 -17.05 3.35
N HIS A 22 -2.42 -16.57 3.49
CA HIS A 22 -2.99 -15.57 2.59
C HIS A 22 -2.58 -14.16 3.03
N LEU A 23 -1.85 -13.44 2.17
CA LEU A 23 -1.30 -12.11 2.49
C LEU A 23 -2.35 -11.04 2.77
N ASP A 24 -3.52 -11.07 2.12
CA ASP A 24 -4.60 -10.10 2.43
C ASP A 24 -5.50 -10.51 3.61
N LEU A 25 -5.81 -11.80 3.74
CA LEU A 25 -6.76 -12.30 4.75
C LEU A 25 -6.11 -12.57 6.11
N HIS A 26 -4.77 -12.61 6.15
CA HIS A 26 -3.96 -12.89 7.33
C HIS A 26 -4.27 -14.21 8.03
N HIS A 27 -4.68 -15.23 7.28
CA HIS A 27 -4.94 -16.57 7.81
C HIS A 27 -4.36 -17.65 6.90
N TYR A 28 -4.26 -18.85 7.44
CA TYR A 28 -3.85 -20.02 6.67
C TYR A 28 -5.03 -20.61 5.90
N VAL A 29 -4.81 -20.92 4.63
CA VAL A 29 -5.74 -21.61 3.74
C VAL A 29 -5.09 -22.88 3.18
N TRP A 30 -5.90 -23.90 2.92
CA TRP A 30 -5.45 -25.08 2.18
C TRP A 30 -5.64 -24.82 0.68
N VAL A 31 -4.57 -24.91 -0.09
CA VAL A 31 -4.57 -24.66 -1.53
C VAL A 31 -4.15 -25.93 -2.26
N HIS A 32 -4.86 -26.30 -3.31
CA HIS A 32 -4.49 -27.43 -4.15
C HIS A 32 -3.27 -27.06 -5.00
N VAL A 33 -2.30 -27.97 -5.14
CA VAL A 33 -1.05 -27.72 -5.91
C VAL A 33 -1.30 -27.34 -7.36
N ASP A 34 -2.35 -27.88 -7.98
CA ASP A 34 -2.71 -27.55 -9.37
C ASP A 34 -3.21 -26.10 -9.55
N ASP A 35 -3.64 -25.44 -8.46
CA ASP A 35 -4.08 -24.04 -8.48
C ASP A 35 -2.90 -23.07 -8.25
N LEU A 36 -1.68 -23.58 -8.03
CA LEU A 36 -0.49 -22.76 -7.77
C LEU A 36 0.17 -22.31 -9.06
N GLN A 37 0.40 -21.01 -9.16
CA GLN A 37 1.20 -20.40 -10.21
C GLN A 37 2.19 -19.40 -9.60
N PRO A 38 3.40 -19.26 -10.15
CA PRO A 38 4.31 -18.20 -9.76
C PRO A 38 3.65 -16.83 -9.92
N TYR A 39 3.82 -15.96 -8.94
CA TYR A 39 3.33 -14.59 -9.03
C TYR A 39 4.12 -13.82 -10.11
N ALA A 40 3.40 -13.17 -11.03
CA ALA A 40 3.98 -12.35 -12.07
C ALA A 40 3.98 -10.88 -11.64
N TYR A 41 5.14 -10.41 -11.18
CA TYR A 41 5.33 -9.01 -10.80
C TYR A 41 5.22 -8.07 -12.00
N GLN A 42 4.64 -6.89 -11.78
CA GLN A 42 4.34 -5.88 -12.81
C GLN A 42 5.12 -4.58 -12.56
N PRO A 43 6.45 -4.55 -12.80
CA PRO A 43 7.26 -3.34 -12.61
C PRO A 43 6.79 -2.15 -13.47
N GLU A 44 6.12 -2.39 -14.59
CA GLU A 44 5.49 -1.39 -15.46
C GLU A 44 4.41 -0.54 -14.76
N LEU A 45 3.95 -0.95 -13.57
CA LEU A 45 3.04 -0.12 -12.77
C LEU A 45 3.68 1.21 -12.33
N LYS A 46 5.02 1.33 -12.39
CA LYS A 46 5.75 2.58 -12.17
C LYS A 46 5.24 3.70 -13.07
N ASP A 47 4.94 3.40 -14.33
CA ASP A 47 4.52 4.40 -15.32
C ASP A 47 3.12 4.98 -15.04
N LYS A 48 2.33 4.26 -14.23
CA LYS A 48 0.99 4.67 -13.81
C LYS A 48 1.00 5.51 -12.54
N LEU A 49 2.13 5.55 -11.83
CA LEU A 49 2.30 6.30 -10.59
C LEU A 49 2.80 7.71 -10.93
N VAL A 50 1.92 8.71 -10.77
CA VAL A 50 2.28 10.11 -10.97
C VAL A 50 2.71 10.69 -9.61
N LEU A 51 4.01 10.88 -9.44
CA LEU A 51 4.61 11.54 -8.28
C LEU A 51 5.64 12.59 -8.74
N PRO A 52 5.95 13.59 -7.88
CA PRO A 52 7.05 14.50 -8.13
C PRO A 52 8.38 13.73 -8.36
N PRO A 53 9.26 14.19 -9.27
CA PRO A 53 10.52 13.51 -9.57
C PRO A 53 11.38 13.26 -8.33
N GLU A 54 11.53 14.26 -7.46
CA GLU A 54 12.33 14.16 -6.23
C GLU A 54 11.88 13.02 -5.30
N GLN A 55 10.57 12.76 -5.24
CA GLN A 55 10.02 11.67 -4.42
C GLN A 55 10.30 10.31 -5.05
N THR A 56 10.25 10.24 -6.39
CA THR A 56 10.51 9.02 -7.14
C THR A 56 11.98 8.64 -7.02
N ASP A 57 12.88 9.59 -7.23
CA ASP A 57 14.33 9.40 -7.11
C ASP A 57 14.71 8.91 -5.70
N LEU A 58 14.13 9.52 -4.65
CA LEU A 58 14.41 9.10 -3.28
C LEU A 58 14.00 7.65 -3.02
N ILE A 59 12.80 7.25 -3.43
CA ILE A 59 12.34 5.88 -3.17
C ILE A 59 13.12 4.87 -4.03
N ASP A 60 13.48 5.23 -5.27
CA ASP A 60 14.36 4.42 -6.11
C ASP A 60 15.72 4.17 -5.42
N ILE A 61 16.32 5.20 -4.81
CA ILE A 61 17.57 5.06 -4.03
C ILE A 61 17.37 4.12 -2.84
N LEU A 62 16.32 4.33 -2.04
CA LEU A 62 16.03 3.53 -0.86
C LEU A 62 15.72 2.06 -1.17
N THR A 63 15.21 1.80 -2.37
CA THR A 63 14.84 0.45 -2.80
C THR A 63 15.98 -0.28 -3.52
N ALA A 64 16.91 0.43 -4.15
CA ALA A 64 18.09 -0.14 -4.80
C ALA A 64 19.07 -0.79 -3.81
N GLU A 65 19.16 -0.27 -2.59
CA GLU A 65 20.12 -0.75 -1.58
C GLU A 65 19.60 -1.90 -0.71
N MET A 66 18.38 -2.41 -0.96
CA MET A 66 17.73 -3.35 -0.05
C MET A 66 18.46 -4.70 0.10
N ASP A 67 19.15 -5.17 -0.94
CA ASP A 67 19.97 -6.39 -0.86
C ASP A 67 21.33 -6.15 -0.17
N VAL A 68 21.80 -4.89 -0.11
CA VAL A 68 23.07 -4.49 0.55
C VAL A 68 22.85 -4.21 2.04
N LEU A 69 21.69 -3.63 2.39
CA LEU A 69 21.32 -3.29 3.77
C LEU A 69 21.05 -4.53 4.66
N MET A 70 20.81 -5.70 4.05
CA MET A 70 20.72 -6.96 4.79
C MET A 70 22.07 -7.43 5.36
N ASP A 71 23.19 -6.89 4.87
CA ASP A 71 24.58 -7.26 5.21
C ASP A 71 25.25 -6.29 6.20
N ASP A 72 24.46 -5.59 7.04
CA ASP A 72 25.01 -4.64 7.99
C ASP A 72 26.02 -5.30 8.97
N ILE A 73 27.16 -4.63 9.17
CA ILE A 73 28.42 -5.14 9.75
C ILE A 73 28.29 -5.61 11.22
N VAL A 74 27.15 -5.37 11.87
CA VAL A 74 26.88 -5.77 13.26
C VAL A 74 25.52 -6.49 13.34
N ALA A 75 25.55 -7.79 13.63
CA ALA A 75 24.35 -8.56 13.95
C ALA A 75 23.59 -7.90 15.12
N GLY A 76 22.45 -7.27 14.84
CA GLY A 76 21.56 -6.69 15.85
C GLY A 76 21.48 -5.16 15.90
N LYS A 77 22.06 -4.41 14.96
CA LYS A 77 21.77 -2.97 14.79
C LYS A 77 21.15 -2.69 13.42
N SER A 78 19.86 -2.35 13.45
CA SER A 78 19.03 -1.60 12.48
C SER A 78 19.62 -1.32 11.08
N GLY A 79 19.53 -2.31 10.18
CA GLY A 79 19.63 -2.11 8.72
C GLY A 79 18.26 -1.91 8.03
N GLY A 80 17.17 -1.85 8.81
CA GLY A 80 15.82 -1.70 8.28
C GLY A 80 15.54 -0.29 7.75
N THR A 81 15.01 -0.20 6.54
CA THR A 81 14.62 1.05 5.89
C THR A 81 13.16 1.37 6.25
N THR A 82 12.93 2.38 7.08
CA THR A 82 11.56 2.84 7.38
C THR A 82 11.25 4.16 6.66
N VAL A 83 10.22 4.13 5.81
CA VAL A 83 9.72 5.28 5.05
C VAL A 83 8.35 5.70 5.59
N LEU A 84 8.22 6.94 6.03
CA LEU A 84 6.96 7.52 6.47
C LEU A 84 6.32 8.31 5.33
N CYS A 85 5.13 7.89 4.89
CA CYS A 85 4.31 8.59 3.90
C CYS A 85 3.20 9.37 4.60
N ALA A 86 3.25 10.69 4.55
CA ALA A 86 2.28 11.57 5.22
C ALA A 86 1.59 12.48 4.21
N GLY A 87 0.26 12.61 4.27
CA GLY A 87 -0.48 13.48 3.35
C GLY A 87 -1.99 13.30 3.49
N PRO A 88 -2.82 14.11 2.82
CA PRO A 88 -4.27 13.95 2.86
C PRO A 88 -4.72 12.62 2.24
N PRO A 89 -5.97 12.17 2.48
CA PRO A 89 -6.47 10.94 1.89
C PRO A 89 -6.50 11.03 0.35
N GLY A 90 -6.21 9.92 -0.32
CA GLY A 90 -6.42 9.80 -1.78
C GLY A 90 -5.31 10.35 -2.69
N VAL A 91 -4.15 10.71 -2.14
CA VAL A 91 -2.98 11.23 -2.88
C VAL A 91 -1.91 10.19 -3.23
N GLY A 92 -2.19 8.90 -3.04
CA GLY A 92 -1.31 7.83 -3.51
C GLY A 92 -0.33 7.22 -2.49
N LYS A 93 -0.38 7.59 -1.21
CA LYS A 93 0.51 7.03 -0.15
C LYS A 93 0.61 5.49 -0.15
N THR A 94 -0.54 4.82 -0.07
CA THR A 94 -0.64 3.35 -0.07
C THR A 94 -0.22 2.77 -1.43
N LEU A 95 -0.63 3.43 -2.52
CA LEU A 95 -0.30 3.04 -3.89
C LEU A 95 1.21 3.06 -4.14
N THR A 96 1.94 4.00 -3.55
CA THR A 96 3.40 4.05 -3.64
C THR A 96 4.02 2.74 -3.14
N ALA A 97 3.67 2.27 -1.94
CA ALA A 97 4.20 1.01 -1.41
C ALA A 97 3.82 -0.20 -2.28
N GLU A 98 2.59 -0.23 -2.80
CA GLU A 98 2.12 -1.27 -3.73
C GLU A 98 2.98 -1.32 -5.00
N VAL A 99 3.14 -0.18 -5.68
CA VAL A 99 3.93 -0.08 -6.91
C VAL A 99 5.40 -0.41 -6.67
N TYR A 100 5.98 0.07 -5.58
CA TYR A 100 7.39 -0.22 -5.29
C TYR A 100 7.66 -1.68 -4.96
N SER A 101 6.72 -2.36 -4.29
CA SER A 101 6.84 -3.82 -4.07
C SER A 101 6.90 -4.61 -5.38
N GLU A 102 6.14 -4.18 -6.39
CA GLU A 102 6.13 -4.76 -7.73
C GLU A 102 7.43 -4.48 -8.50
N ILE A 103 7.96 -3.24 -8.40
CA ILE A 103 9.22 -2.83 -9.03
C ILE A 103 10.38 -3.69 -8.53
N ILE A 104 10.50 -3.86 -7.20
CA ILE A 104 11.59 -4.64 -6.59
C ILE A 104 11.32 -6.15 -6.56
N ARG A 105 10.16 -6.58 -7.08
CA ARG A 105 9.74 -7.98 -7.15
C ARG A 105 9.74 -8.67 -5.79
N ARG A 106 9.21 -7.99 -4.78
CA ARG A 106 9.04 -8.53 -3.42
C ARG A 106 7.55 -8.55 -3.06
N PRO A 107 7.05 -9.54 -2.31
CA PRO A 107 5.66 -9.55 -1.85
C PRO A 107 5.36 -8.30 -1.02
N LEU A 108 4.17 -7.73 -1.17
CA LEU A 108 3.66 -6.71 -0.26
C LEU A 108 2.93 -7.39 0.90
N TYR A 109 3.35 -7.10 2.13
CA TYR A 109 2.62 -7.50 3.32
C TYR A 109 1.96 -6.28 3.97
N ARG A 110 0.65 -6.12 3.75
CA ARG A 110 -0.12 -4.96 4.19
C ARG A 110 -0.91 -5.25 5.47
N VAL A 111 -0.69 -4.45 6.51
CA VAL A 111 -1.45 -4.48 7.77
C VAL A 111 -2.14 -3.15 7.99
N HIS A 112 -3.43 -3.20 8.30
CA HIS A 112 -4.18 -2.01 8.68
C HIS A 112 -3.98 -1.74 10.17
N SER A 113 -3.81 -0.48 10.56
CA SER A 113 -3.59 -0.09 11.97
C SER A 113 -4.65 -0.64 12.93
N GLY A 114 -5.91 -0.69 12.48
CA GLY A 114 -7.04 -1.25 13.22
C GLY A 114 -6.91 -2.75 13.55
N GLN A 115 -6.08 -3.52 12.84
CA GLN A 115 -5.84 -4.94 13.12
C GLN A 115 -4.92 -5.16 14.33
N LEU A 116 -4.07 -4.18 14.66
CA LEU A 116 -3.10 -4.29 15.76
C LEU A 116 -3.72 -3.97 17.13
N GLY A 117 -4.77 -3.15 17.16
CA GLY A 117 -5.47 -2.74 18.38
C GLY A 117 -4.67 -1.83 19.31
N LEU A 118 -5.31 -1.35 20.38
CA LEU A 118 -4.74 -0.37 21.31
C LEU A 118 -4.23 -0.99 22.63
N ASN A 119 -4.47 -2.29 22.84
CA ASN A 119 -3.91 -2.97 24.00
C ASN A 119 -2.41 -3.19 23.76
N VAL A 120 -1.58 -2.60 24.63
CA VAL A 120 -0.12 -2.58 24.47
C VAL A 120 0.47 -3.98 24.28
N ALA A 121 0.11 -4.95 25.13
CA ALA A 121 0.69 -6.30 25.11
C ALA A 121 0.24 -7.10 23.88
N ALA A 122 -1.05 -6.99 23.52
CA ALA A 122 -1.58 -7.64 22.33
C ALA A 122 -0.99 -7.04 21.03
N MET A 123 -0.89 -5.71 20.96
CA MET A 123 -0.28 -4.98 19.85
C MET A 123 1.19 -5.35 19.69
N GLU A 124 1.97 -5.39 20.78
CA GLU A 124 3.37 -5.79 20.74
C GLU A 124 3.55 -7.20 20.16
N THR A 125 2.71 -8.14 20.59
CA THR A 125 2.76 -9.52 20.13
C THR A 125 2.38 -9.62 18.65
N ALA A 126 1.25 -9.03 18.26
CA ALA A 126 0.77 -9.03 16.88
C ALA A 126 1.76 -8.36 15.92
N LEU A 127 2.32 -7.21 16.30
CA LEU A 127 3.30 -6.49 15.50
C LEU A 127 4.59 -7.30 15.34
N LYS A 128 5.11 -7.91 16.41
CA LYS A 128 6.28 -8.79 16.34
C LYS A 128 6.07 -9.97 15.40
N GLU A 129 4.91 -10.63 15.47
CA GLU A 129 4.59 -11.76 14.59
C GLU A 129 4.55 -11.34 13.11
N VAL A 130 3.89 -10.23 12.83
CA VAL A 130 3.78 -9.66 11.47
C VAL A 130 5.15 -9.29 10.93
N LEU A 131 5.96 -8.55 11.68
CA LEU A 131 7.29 -8.11 11.25
C LEU A 131 8.23 -9.30 11.05
N THR A 132 8.20 -10.28 11.95
CA THR A 132 9.00 -11.51 11.81
C THR A 132 8.64 -12.27 10.54
N ARG A 133 7.34 -12.34 10.23
CA ARG A 133 6.83 -12.98 9.01
C ARG A 133 7.25 -12.21 7.76
N ALA A 134 7.09 -10.88 7.75
CA ALA A 134 7.53 -10.02 6.65
C ALA A 134 9.02 -10.20 6.36
N GLN A 135 9.85 -10.16 7.41
CA GLN A 135 11.29 -10.34 7.30
C GLN A 135 11.67 -11.73 6.77
N ARG A 136 11.03 -12.80 7.27
CA ARG A 136 11.28 -14.17 6.78
C ARG A 136 10.96 -14.36 5.31
N TRP A 137 10.00 -13.60 4.78
CA TRP A 137 9.62 -13.65 3.37
C TRP A 137 10.37 -12.64 2.51
N GLY A 138 11.18 -11.77 3.11
CA GLY A 138 11.75 -10.62 2.42
C GLY A 138 10.67 -9.73 1.79
N ALA A 139 9.51 -9.64 2.44
CA ALA A 139 8.36 -8.87 1.96
C ALA A 139 8.53 -7.39 2.31
N VAL A 140 8.04 -6.51 1.44
CA VAL A 140 7.84 -5.10 1.77
C VAL A 140 6.70 -5.02 2.76
N MET A 141 6.97 -4.47 3.94
CA MET A 141 5.96 -4.29 4.97
C MET A 141 5.25 -2.94 4.78
N LEU A 142 3.94 -2.93 4.83
CA LEU A 142 3.13 -1.71 4.79
C LEU A 142 2.20 -1.69 6.01
N ILE A 143 2.34 -0.68 6.87
CA ILE A 143 1.36 -0.40 7.93
C ILE A 143 0.54 0.81 7.48
N ASP A 144 -0.70 0.53 7.07
CA ASP A 144 -1.60 1.51 6.50
C ASP A 144 -2.44 2.20 7.60
N GLU A 145 -2.68 3.50 7.44
CA GLU A 145 -3.42 4.35 8.38
C GLU A 145 -2.90 4.28 9.82
N ALA A 146 -1.57 4.35 10.00
CA ALA A 146 -0.90 4.29 11.29
C ALA A 146 -1.09 5.56 12.16
N ASP A 147 -2.12 6.37 11.88
CA ASP A 147 -2.46 7.63 12.53
C ASP A 147 -2.45 7.54 14.07
N VAL A 148 -2.95 6.44 14.61
CA VAL A 148 -3.06 6.24 16.07
C VAL A 148 -1.71 5.92 16.73
N TYR A 149 -0.78 5.31 15.99
CA TYR A 149 0.53 4.89 16.49
C TYR A 149 1.63 5.93 16.25
N ILE A 150 1.35 6.93 15.41
CA ILE A 150 2.31 7.97 14.99
C ILE A 150 1.94 9.35 15.57
N LYS A 151 0.77 9.46 16.20
CA LYS A 151 0.27 10.70 16.83
C LYS A 151 1.28 11.26 17.84
N ARG A 152 1.44 12.59 17.87
CA ARG A 152 2.20 13.27 18.92
C ARG A 152 1.65 12.87 20.30
N ARG A 153 2.58 12.58 21.21
CA ARG A 153 2.26 12.26 22.61
C ARG A 153 1.52 13.43 23.27
N ASP A 154 0.38 13.13 23.86
CA ASP A 154 -0.43 14.06 24.65
C ASP A 154 -0.46 13.59 26.12
N ASP A 155 -1.33 14.17 26.95
CA ASP A 155 -1.43 13.79 28.38
C ASP A 155 -1.97 12.37 28.61
N ASN A 156 -2.30 11.62 27.55
CA ASN A 156 -2.76 10.24 27.66
C ASN A 156 -1.57 9.25 27.78
N ILE A 157 -1.24 8.91 29.02
CA ILE A 157 -0.18 7.94 29.38
C ILE A 157 -0.34 6.60 28.62
N THR A 158 -1.57 6.11 28.44
CA THR A 158 -1.82 4.84 27.76
C THR A 158 -1.45 4.90 26.28
N MET A 159 -1.81 6.00 25.60
CA MET A 159 -1.47 6.19 24.19
C MET A 159 0.05 6.36 24.01
N ASN A 160 0.69 7.08 24.93
CA ASN A 160 2.14 7.26 24.91
C ASN A 160 2.89 5.92 25.08
N ALA A 161 2.35 5.02 25.91
CA ALA A 161 2.90 3.67 26.05
C ALA A 161 2.74 2.85 24.77
N VAL A 162 1.59 2.93 24.10
CA VAL A 162 1.33 2.29 22.80
C VAL A 162 2.33 2.79 21.74
N VAL A 163 2.47 4.12 21.56
CA VAL A 163 3.42 4.73 20.62
C VAL A 163 4.87 4.31 20.95
N GLY A 164 5.24 4.33 22.22
CA GLY A 164 6.58 3.95 22.66
C GLY A 164 6.91 2.48 22.40
N VAL A 165 5.96 1.57 22.57
CA VAL A 165 6.14 0.13 22.28
C VAL A 165 6.15 -0.11 20.77
N PHE A 166 5.27 0.55 20.02
CA PHE A 166 5.23 0.48 18.56
C PHE A 166 6.61 0.83 17.97
N LEU A 167 7.16 1.99 18.35
CA LEU A 167 8.48 2.43 17.94
C LEU A 167 9.59 1.44 18.26
N ARG A 168 9.62 0.96 19.50
CA ARG A 168 10.63 0.02 19.97
C ARG A 168 10.61 -1.27 19.15
N VAL A 169 9.42 -1.75 18.77
CA VAL A 169 9.28 -2.98 17.98
C VAL A 169 9.72 -2.77 16.54
N LEU A 170 9.44 -1.60 15.95
CA LEU A 170 9.90 -1.25 14.60
C LEU A 170 11.43 -1.17 14.48
N GLU A 171 12.14 -0.73 15.53
CA GLU A 171 13.61 -0.67 15.54
C GLU A 171 14.29 -2.03 15.29
N TYR A 172 13.61 -3.14 15.61
CA TYR A 172 14.13 -4.50 15.39
C TYR A 172 13.80 -5.06 14.01
N PHE A 173 12.98 -4.37 13.21
CA PHE A 173 12.63 -4.83 11.88
C PHE A 173 13.82 -4.63 10.94
N ASN A 174 14.24 -5.71 10.29
CA ASN A 174 15.26 -5.67 9.25
C ASN A 174 14.61 -5.95 7.88
N GLY A 175 14.27 -4.87 7.17
CA GLY A 175 13.62 -4.90 5.86
C GLY A 175 13.06 -3.52 5.49
N LEU A 176 12.33 -3.43 4.38
CA LEU A 176 11.66 -2.20 3.96
C LEU A 176 10.25 -2.09 4.57
N LEU A 177 10.03 -1.03 5.34
CA LEU A 177 8.77 -0.69 5.97
C LEU A 177 8.24 0.65 5.44
N PHE A 178 7.02 0.63 4.91
CA PHE A 178 6.23 1.83 4.67
C PHE A 178 5.21 2.03 5.79
N LEU A 179 5.15 3.24 6.32
CA LEU A 179 4.10 3.69 7.23
C LEU A 179 3.27 4.75 6.50
N THR A 180 1.94 4.66 6.50
CA THR A 180 1.09 5.73 5.96
C THR A 180 0.34 6.45 7.08
N THR A 181 0.23 7.77 6.97
CA THR A 181 -0.56 8.60 7.88
C THR A 181 -1.31 9.68 7.11
N ASN A 182 -2.54 9.96 7.54
CA ASN A 182 -3.33 11.09 7.08
C ASN A 182 -3.06 12.36 7.90
N ARG A 183 -2.34 12.24 9.02
CA ARG A 183 -2.08 13.33 9.97
C ARG A 183 -0.70 13.94 9.73
N VAL A 184 -0.63 14.94 8.85
CA VAL A 184 0.63 15.58 8.44
C VAL A 184 1.25 16.46 9.54
N ASP A 185 0.39 17.09 10.34
CA ASP A 185 0.77 18.11 11.33
C ASP A 185 0.92 17.55 12.76
N ASP A 186 0.53 16.30 12.97
CA ASP A 186 0.41 15.66 14.30
C ASP A 186 1.27 14.38 14.37
N ILE A 187 2.48 14.45 13.82
CA ILE A 187 3.46 13.35 13.82
C ILE A 187 4.41 13.53 15.02
N ASP A 188 4.61 12.47 15.79
CA ASP A 188 5.59 12.42 16.88
C ASP A 188 7.03 12.56 16.34
N GLU A 189 7.81 13.48 16.89
CA GLU A 189 9.19 13.74 16.45
C GLU A 189 10.10 12.51 16.60
N ALA A 190 9.81 11.64 17.57
CA ALA A 190 10.58 10.41 17.78
C ALA A 190 10.30 9.34 16.72
N ILE A 191 9.17 9.44 15.99
CA ILE A 191 8.89 8.64 14.80
C ILE A 191 9.71 9.17 13.63
N VAL A 192 9.67 10.49 13.40
CA VAL A 192 10.40 11.13 12.30
C VAL A 192 11.90 10.85 12.39
N SER A 193 12.48 10.94 13.59
CA SER A 193 13.92 10.71 13.80
C SER A 193 14.37 9.26 13.59
N ARG A 194 13.45 8.30 13.55
CA ARG A 194 13.72 6.88 13.29
C ARG A 194 13.44 6.45 11.85
N CYS A 195 12.74 7.28 11.09
CA CYS A 195 12.49 7.03 9.68
C CYS A 195 13.69 7.52 8.87
N ILE A 196 14.13 6.72 7.91
CA ILE A 196 15.18 7.16 6.97
C ILE A 196 14.69 8.31 6.08
N ALA A 197 13.38 8.33 5.82
CA ALA A 197 12.74 9.31 4.95
C ALA A 197 11.31 9.60 5.42
N LEU A 198 10.95 10.88 5.34
CA LEU A 198 9.58 11.37 5.45
C LEU A 198 9.15 11.94 4.10
N ILE A 199 8.23 11.25 3.43
CA ILE A 199 7.68 11.67 2.15
C ILE A 199 6.34 12.36 2.41
N ARG A 200 6.29 13.66 2.14
CA ARG A 200 5.06 14.47 2.24
C ARG A 200 4.34 14.46 0.90
N PHE A 201 3.11 13.96 0.91
CA PHE A 201 2.24 13.97 -0.24
C PHE A 201 1.29 15.15 -0.16
N TYR A 202 1.14 15.82 -1.28
CA TYR A 202 0.26 16.97 -1.46
C TYR A 202 -0.82 16.63 -2.48
N PRO A 203 -1.97 17.32 -2.47
CA PRO A 203 -2.93 17.23 -3.58
C PRO A 203 -2.23 17.52 -4.91
N PRO A 204 -2.54 16.77 -5.99
CA PRO A 204 -1.85 16.91 -7.26
C PRO A 204 -2.09 18.30 -7.86
N GLU A 205 -1.07 18.84 -8.52
CA GLU A 205 -1.20 20.08 -9.28
C GLU A 205 -2.00 19.86 -10.57
N ARG A 206 -2.34 20.95 -11.27
CA ARG A 206 -3.12 20.89 -12.52
C ARG A 206 -2.50 19.92 -13.54
N GLU A 207 -1.20 19.98 -13.72
CA GLU A 207 -0.48 19.12 -14.68
C GLU A 207 -0.48 17.66 -14.24
N ASP A 208 -0.28 17.38 -12.95
CA ASP A 208 -0.32 16.02 -12.42
C ASP A 208 -1.71 15.42 -12.54
N ARG A 209 -2.77 16.20 -12.30
CA ARG A 209 -4.15 15.73 -12.51
C ARG A 209 -4.41 15.38 -13.95
N ARG A 210 -3.90 16.16 -14.90
CA ARG A 210 -4.00 15.87 -16.33
C ARG A 210 -3.37 14.52 -16.68
N LYS A 211 -2.19 14.24 -16.11
CA LYS A 211 -1.50 12.95 -16.24
C LYS A 211 -2.33 11.83 -15.62
N ILE A 212 -2.80 12.00 -14.37
CA ILE A 212 -3.63 11.02 -13.66
C ILE A 212 -4.92 10.73 -14.44
N TRP A 213 -5.58 11.75 -15.01
CA TRP A 213 -6.75 11.58 -15.87
C TRP A 213 -6.44 10.71 -17.09
N GLY A 214 -5.30 10.93 -17.75
CA GLY A 214 -4.83 10.09 -18.86
C GLY A 214 -4.63 8.63 -18.46
N VAL A 215 -3.90 8.39 -17.37
CA VAL A 215 -3.65 7.03 -16.85
C VAL A 215 -4.97 6.32 -16.51
N MET A 216 -5.91 7.02 -15.84
CA MET A 216 -7.20 6.44 -15.49
C MET A 216 -8.07 6.19 -16.72
N ALA A 217 -7.99 7.04 -17.73
CA ALA A 217 -8.72 6.87 -18.98
C ALA A 217 -8.28 5.61 -19.72
N GLU A 218 -6.97 5.43 -19.87
CA GLU A 218 -6.38 4.22 -20.47
C GLU A 218 -6.76 2.98 -19.66
N GLN A 219 -6.62 3.03 -18.33
CA GLN A 219 -6.95 1.92 -17.43
C GLN A 219 -8.41 1.47 -17.54
N PHE A 220 -9.35 2.40 -17.74
CA PHE A 220 -10.77 2.09 -17.87
C PHE A 220 -11.28 2.07 -19.32
N SER A 221 -10.36 2.10 -20.30
CA SER A 221 -10.67 2.11 -21.73
C SER A 221 -11.66 3.22 -22.13
N LEU A 222 -11.46 4.41 -21.57
CA LEU A 222 -12.20 5.62 -21.91
C LEU A 222 -11.52 6.32 -23.09
N ASP A 223 -12.22 6.43 -24.20
CA ASP A 223 -11.80 7.20 -25.37
C ASP A 223 -12.00 8.71 -25.12
N LEU A 224 -11.08 9.32 -24.38
CA LEU A 224 -11.12 10.76 -24.09
C LEU A 224 -10.52 11.56 -25.25
N ALA A 225 -11.31 12.51 -25.75
CA ALA A 225 -10.79 13.54 -26.66
C ALA A 225 -9.64 14.33 -25.97
N PRO A 226 -8.53 14.63 -26.67
CA PRO A 226 -7.40 15.37 -26.10
C PRO A 226 -7.81 16.70 -25.46
N GLU A 227 -8.77 17.40 -26.08
CA GLU A 227 -9.28 18.68 -25.59
C GLU A 227 -10.04 18.52 -24.26
N LEU A 228 -10.73 17.39 -24.08
CA LEU A 228 -11.42 17.10 -22.82
C LEU A 228 -10.41 16.75 -21.73
N GLN A 229 -9.37 15.96 -22.04
CA GLN A 229 -8.32 15.63 -21.09
C GLN A 229 -7.59 16.88 -20.56
N GLU A 230 -7.35 17.87 -21.42
CA GLU A 230 -6.77 19.16 -21.02
C GLU A 230 -7.69 20.00 -20.12
N ARG A 231 -9.02 19.87 -20.26
CA ARG A 231 -10.02 20.65 -19.51
C ARG A 231 -10.48 19.99 -18.21
N LEU A 232 -10.39 18.66 -18.08
CA LEU A 232 -10.80 17.92 -16.87
C LEU A 232 -10.14 18.43 -15.56
N PRO A 233 -8.84 18.79 -15.53
CA PRO A 233 -8.24 19.41 -14.35
C PRO A 233 -8.88 20.73 -13.92
N ASP A 234 -9.35 21.53 -14.89
CA ASP A 234 -10.00 22.83 -14.64
C ASP A 234 -11.45 22.66 -14.18
N ILE A 235 -12.14 21.63 -14.69
CA ILE A 235 -13.51 21.28 -14.27
C ILE A 235 -13.51 20.74 -12.82
N PHE A 236 -12.47 19.99 -12.45
CA PHE A 236 -12.32 19.37 -11.14
C PHE A 236 -11.03 19.83 -10.42
N PRO A 237 -10.93 21.12 -10.06
CA PRO A 237 -9.71 21.75 -9.55
C PRO A 237 -9.40 21.39 -8.09
N GLN A 238 -10.22 20.56 -7.42
CA GLN A 238 -9.91 19.96 -6.10
C GLN A 238 -9.89 18.42 -6.06
N ALA A 239 -10.07 17.73 -7.18
CA ALA A 239 -10.05 16.26 -7.21
C ALA A 239 -8.69 15.65 -6.83
N SER A 240 -8.70 14.75 -5.84
CA SER A 240 -7.56 13.89 -5.51
C SER A 240 -7.40 12.73 -6.51
N GLY A 241 -6.29 11.99 -6.45
CA GLY A 241 -6.11 10.80 -7.28
C GLY A 241 -7.20 9.75 -7.07
N ARG A 242 -7.69 9.57 -5.83
CA ARG A 242 -8.83 8.69 -5.51
C ARG A 242 -10.13 9.19 -6.14
N ASP A 243 -10.34 10.51 -6.19
CA ASP A 243 -11.52 11.12 -6.79
C ASP A 243 -11.51 10.94 -8.30
N ILE A 244 -10.38 11.21 -8.94
CA ILE A 244 -10.18 11.00 -10.38
C ILE A 244 -10.44 9.53 -10.74
N LYS A 245 -9.80 8.58 -10.04
CA LYS A 245 -9.98 7.14 -10.27
C LYS A 245 -11.44 6.70 -10.17
N GLY A 246 -12.13 7.11 -9.11
CA GLY A 246 -13.52 6.69 -8.92
C GLY A 246 -14.50 7.38 -9.89
N LEU A 247 -14.22 8.62 -10.31
CA LEU A 247 -15.05 9.31 -11.31
C LEU A 247 -14.84 8.70 -12.69
N ALA A 248 -13.59 8.45 -13.11
CA ALA A 248 -13.28 7.75 -14.35
C ALA A 248 -13.95 6.36 -14.40
N LYS A 249 -13.86 5.59 -13.31
CA LYS A 249 -14.53 4.28 -13.20
C LYS A 249 -16.05 4.38 -13.35
N LEU A 250 -16.67 5.40 -12.76
CA LEU A 250 -18.12 5.62 -12.85
C LEU A 250 -18.54 6.03 -14.26
N VAL A 251 -17.79 6.95 -14.89
CA VAL A 251 -18.01 7.38 -16.27
C VAL A 251 -17.86 6.20 -17.22
N ALA A 252 -16.83 5.36 -17.07
CA ALA A 252 -16.65 4.16 -17.90
C ALA A 252 -17.84 3.21 -17.83
N LYS A 253 -18.36 2.95 -16.61
CA LYS A 253 -19.57 2.15 -16.44
C LYS A 253 -20.80 2.81 -17.06
N TYR A 254 -20.94 4.12 -16.92
CA TYR A 254 -22.07 4.86 -17.48
C TYR A 254 -22.04 4.84 -19.02
N CYS A 255 -20.90 5.15 -19.63
CA CYS A 255 -20.68 5.11 -21.07
C CYS A 255 -20.93 3.72 -21.65
N SER A 256 -20.41 2.67 -21.00
CA SER A 256 -20.63 1.29 -21.41
C SER A 256 -22.12 0.90 -21.36
N GLN A 257 -22.82 1.23 -20.27
CA GLN A 257 -24.23 0.86 -20.08
C GLN A 257 -25.19 1.67 -20.97
N LYS A 258 -24.88 2.95 -21.21
CA LYS A 258 -25.74 3.86 -21.99
C LYS A 258 -25.32 3.98 -23.46
N GLN A 259 -24.21 3.36 -23.85
CA GLN A 259 -23.62 3.44 -25.19
C GLN A 259 -23.40 4.90 -25.64
N VAL A 260 -22.86 5.72 -24.75
CA VAL A 260 -22.56 7.14 -25.01
C VAL A 260 -21.06 7.40 -24.89
N ALA A 261 -20.57 8.36 -25.66
CA ALA A 261 -19.18 8.81 -25.57
C ALA A 261 -18.91 9.53 -24.24
N PRO A 262 -17.67 9.48 -23.72
CA PRO A 262 -17.29 10.18 -22.50
C PRO A 262 -17.11 11.68 -22.78
N THR A 263 -18.20 12.44 -22.71
CA THR A 263 -18.20 13.91 -22.89
C THR A 263 -18.13 14.64 -21.55
N GLU A 264 -17.79 15.93 -21.56
CA GLU A 264 -17.82 16.79 -20.37
C GLU A 264 -19.14 16.69 -19.59
N GLU A 265 -20.28 16.66 -20.29
CA GLU A 265 -21.60 16.52 -19.68
C GLU A 265 -21.76 15.20 -18.92
N VAL A 266 -21.20 14.10 -19.45
CA VAL A 266 -21.21 12.81 -18.75
C VAL A 266 -20.36 12.89 -17.48
N PHE A 267 -19.20 13.55 -17.54
CA PHE A 267 -18.36 13.77 -16.35
C PHE A 267 -19.07 14.60 -15.28
N ARG A 268 -19.70 15.73 -15.65
CA ARG A 268 -20.49 16.57 -14.74
C ARG A 268 -21.69 15.84 -14.16
N ARG A 269 -22.35 15.00 -14.96
CA ARG A 269 -23.45 14.18 -14.50
C ARG A 269 -23.00 13.11 -13.50
N CYS A 270 -21.89 12.43 -13.78
CA CYS A 270 -21.34 11.40 -12.90
C CYS A 270 -20.76 11.99 -11.60
N SER A 271 -20.21 13.20 -11.63
CA SER A 271 -19.64 13.85 -10.45
C SER A 271 -20.69 14.20 -9.39
N MET A 272 -21.94 14.48 -9.78
CA MET A 272 -23.07 14.68 -8.85
C MET A 272 -23.26 13.49 -7.90
N PHE A 273 -22.98 12.26 -8.35
CA PHE A 273 -23.11 11.05 -7.52
C PHE A 273 -21.89 10.78 -6.63
N ARG A 274 -20.83 11.60 -6.74
CA ARG A 274 -19.59 11.46 -5.97
C ARG A 274 -19.29 12.67 -5.07
N ALA A 275 -20.20 13.63 -4.99
CA ALA A 275 -20.04 14.87 -4.20
C ALA A 275 -18.70 15.58 -4.50
N LEU A 276 -18.32 15.63 -5.78
CA LEU A 276 -17.12 16.36 -6.22
C LEU A 276 -17.50 17.79 -6.59
N ASP A 277 -16.85 18.75 -5.94
CA ASP A 277 -17.03 20.17 -6.24
C ASP A 277 -16.53 20.47 -7.65
N GLN A 278 -17.38 21.15 -8.42
CA GLN A 278 -17.10 21.59 -9.78
C GLN A 278 -16.62 23.04 -9.73
N ALA A 279 -15.72 23.42 -10.65
CA ALA A 279 -15.55 24.84 -10.92
C ALA A 279 -16.84 25.43 -11.51
N GLU A 280 -17.25 26.61 -10.99
CA GLU A 280 -18.36 27.42 -11.53
C GLU A 280 -18.09 27.87 -12.97
#